data_AF-A0A7S4MDU8-F1
#
_entry.id   AF-A0A7S4MDU8-F1
#
_cell.length_a   1.000
_cell.length_b   1.000
_cell.length_c   1.000
_cell.angle_alpha   90.00
_cell.angle_beta   90.00
_cell.angle_gamma   90.00
#
_symmetry.space_group_name_H-M   'P 1'
#
loop_
_entity.id
_entity.type
_entity.pdbx_description
1 polymer ?
#
loop_
_entity_poly.entity_id
_entity_poly.type
_entity_poly.pdbx_seq_one_letter_code
_entity_poly.pdbx_strand_id
1 'polypeptide(L)'
;GGYNIRCLLVKLHFPTLFITVMPLTAQELDEYVCANFMAMSDDPEPVPMKVSAKDWLDKEDVSTTVKLNEFEGGLDGYGIFLENVLTRDECKRIITETEAIGYGHLGKGGTGTAYRGNHRVQVDDTDGVMGERIWERIKAYIPEVERLPDEEGSFVYHGMNSRYRFAKYFAGQGFALHKDKPTIYEKEICSIYTVNIYLNDLTEEQGGRTRFFKSMMGKQDPVLTAGGIAGSVLIFKQSLAPFSPVHDGGILHSGVKYLMRTDVIYKHKTDSTSEK
;
A
#
# COMPACT_ATOMS: atom_id res chain seq x y z
N GLY A 1 76.90 14.14 -11.89
CA GLY A 1 76.46 14.43 -10.51
C GLY A 1 74.97 14.19 -10.44
N GLY A 2 74.54 13.17 -9.70
CA GLY A 2 73.12 12.82 -9.55
C GLY A 2 72.47 13.67 -8.46
N TYR A 3 71.29 14.21 -8.75
CA TYR A 3 70.41 14.80 -7.75
C TYR A 3 69.20 13.89 -7.56
N ASN A 4 69.12 13.28 -6.38
CA ASN A 4 68.03 12.44 -5.92
C ASN A 4 66.95 13.35 -5.31
N ILE A 5 65.80 13.49 -5.97
CA ILE A 5 64.62 14.16 -5.39
C ILE A 5 63.73 13.08 -4.79
N ARG A 6 63.76 12.93 -3.46
CA ARG A 6 62.79 12.13 -2.71
C ARG A 6 61.45 12.86 -2.71
N CYS A 7 60.49 12.34 -3.48
CA CYS A 7 59.11 12.80 -3.45
C CYS A 7 58.45 12.25 -2.18
N LEU A 8 58.13 13.13 -1.22
CA LEU A 8 57.42 12.79 0.01
C LEU A 8 55.92 12.65 -0.32
N LEU A 9 55.42 11.43 -0.48
CA LEU A 9 53.99 11.14 -0.63
C LEU A 9 53.31 11.29 0.74
N VAL A 10 52.73 12.46 1.00
CA VAL A 10 51.81 12.65 2.12
C VAL A 10 50.50 11.95 1.76
N LYS A 11 50.24 10.78 2.35
CA LYS A 11 48.91 10.14 2.31
C LYS A 11 47.96 10.99 3.16
N LEU A 12 47.18 11.84 2.51
CA LEU A 12 46.01 12.48 3.13
C LEU A 12 44.93 11.39 3.30
N HIS A 13 44.70 10.97 4.55
CA HIS A 13 43.53 10.19 4.92
C HIS A 13 42.33 11.14 4.96
N PHE A 14 41.43 11.04 3.98
CA PHE A 14 40.10 11.60 4.12
C PHE A 14 39.25 10.60 4.92
N PRO A 15 38.70 10.99 6.08
CA PRO A 15 37.74 10.12 6.76
C PRO A 15 36.53 9.95 5.85
N THR A 16 36.10 8.70 5.66
CA THR A 16 34.85 8.37 5.00
C THR A 16 33.72 9.04 5.78
N LEU A 17 33.23 10.16 5.27
CA LEU A 17 32.09 10.85 5.84
C LEU A 17 30.87 9.96 5.56
N PHE A 18 30.45 9.19 6.56
CA PHE A 18 29.13 8.58 6.54
C PHE A 18 28.12 9.72 6.58
N ILE A 19 27.66 10.16 5.40
CA ILE A 19 26.51 11.04 5.29
C ILE A 19 25.31 10.16 5.66
N THR A 20 24.90 10.23 6.93
CA THR A 20 23.59 9.74 7.33
C THR A 20 22.57 10.62 6.63
N VAL A 21 22.03 10.14 5.51
CA VAL A 21 20.90 10.81 4.85
C VAL A 21 19.75 10.78 5.85
N MET A 22 19.33 11.94 6.34
CA MET A 22 18.17 12.02 7.23
C MET A 22 16.93 11.56 6.45
N PRO A 23 16.03 10.79 7.06
CA PRO A 23 14.83 10.32 6.38
C PRO A 23 13.97 11.51 5.95
N LEU A 24 13.35 11.40 4.78
CA LEU A 24 12.47 12.43 4.23
C LEU A 24 11.35 12.78 5.22
N THR A 25 11.13 14.08 5.44
CA THR A 25 10.02 14.58 6.25
C THR A 25 8.69 14.59 5.48
N ALA A 26 7.57 14.75 6.19
CA ALA A 26 6.25 14.90 5.55
C ALA A 26 6.19 16.11 4.62
N GLN A 27 6.79 17.23 5.04
CA GLN A 27 6.83 18.46 4.25
C GLN A 27 7.65 18.27 2.97
N GLU A 28 8.84 17.67 3.05
CA GLU A 28 9.68 17.46 1.86
C GLU A 28 9.06 16.49 0.85
N LEU A 29 8.31 15.46 1.33
CA LEU A 29 7.55 14.57 0.45
C LEU A 29 6.40 15.31 -0.23
N ASP A 30 5.65 16.13 0.51
CA ASP A 30 4.55 16.92 -0.03
C ASP A 30 5.04 17.94 -1.07
N GLU A 31 6.12 18.67 -0.77
CA GLU A 31 6.77 19.61 -1.70
C GLU A 31 7.22 18.91 -2.98
N TYR A 32 7.81 17.71 -2.86
CA TYR A 32 8.19 16.90 -4.01
C TYR A 32 6.99 16.51 -4.88
N VAL A 33 5.91 16.00 -4.26
CA VAL A 33 4.69 15.62 -4.98
C VAL A 33 4.05 16.83 -5.66
N CYS A 34 3.93 17.94 -4.95
CA CYS A 34 3.35 19.18 -5.45
C CYS A 34 4.14 19.76 -6.63
N ALA A 35 5.47 19.71 -6.57
CA ALA A 35 6.33 20.24 -7.63
C ALA A 35 6.29 19.41 -8.93
N ASN A 36 6.02 18.10 -8.84
CA ASN A 36 6.23 17.19 -9.97
C ASN A 36 4.93 16.60 -10.55
N PHE A 37 3.88 16.37 -9.74
CA PHE A 37 2.81 15.45 -10.11
C PHE A 37 1.38 15.98 -9.92
N MET A 38 1.21 17.31 -9.86
CA MET A 38 -0.10 17.96 -9.69
C MET A 38 -0.95 18.00 -10.96
N ALA A 39 -0.38 17.74 -12.13
CA ALA A 39 -1.11 17.78 -13.39
C ALA A 39 -2.02 16.56 -13.53
N MET A 40 -3.30 16.79 -13.83
CA MET A 40 -4.26 15.75 -14.19
C MET A 40 -4.20 15.49 -15.70
N SER A 41 -4.22 14.21 -16.08
CA SER A 41 -4.39 13.77 -17.46
C SER A 41 -5.78 13.15 -17.66
N ASP A 42 -6.30 13.21 -18.88
CA ASP A 42 -7.52 12.49 -19.29
C ASP A 42 -7.19 11.17 -20.02
N ASP A 43 -5.96 10.68 -19.89
CA ASP A 43 -5.56 9.40 -20.47
C ASP A 43 -6.34 8.24 -19.83
N PRO A 44 -6.73 7.22 -20.61
CA PRO A 44 -7.31 6.00 -20.05
C PRO A 44 -6.28 5.25 -19.22
N GLU A 45 -6.76 4.46 -18.26
CA GLU A 45 -5.91 3.57 -17.47
C GLU A 45 -5.02 2.71 -18.40
N PRO A 46 -3.69 2.71 -18.21
CA PRO A 46 -2.81 1.86 -18.99
C PRO A 46 -3.08 0.37 -18.71
N VAL A 47 -2.75 -0.48 -19.68
CA VAL A 47 -2.75 -1.93 -19.45
C VAL A 47 -1.77 -2.29 -18.33
N PRO A 48 -2.06 -3.32 -17.50
CA PRO A 48 -1.14 -3.74 -16.45
C PRO A 48 0.27 -4.00 -16.98
N MET A 49 1.27 -3.37 -16.36
CA MET A 49 2.67 -3.42 -16.76
C MET A 49 3.44 -4.46 -15.94
N LYS A 50 4.30 -5.24 -16.59
CA LYS A 50 5.25 -6.11 -15.87
C LYS A 50 6.49 -5.31 -15.50
N VAL A 51 6.83 -5.28 -14.21
CA VAL A 51 7.97 -4.51 -13.70
C VAL A 51 8.83 -5.36 -12.77
N SER A 52 10.11 -5.00 -12.65
CA SER A 52 11.00 -5.49 -11.61
C SER A 52 10.92 -4.50 -10.44
N ALA A 53 10.23 -4.87 -9.36
CA ALA A 53 10.03 -3.98 -8.20
C ALA A 53 11.08 -4.19 -7.09
N LYS A 54 12.16 -4.93 -7.38
CA LYS A 54 13.20 -5.33 -6.42
C LYS A 54 13.90 -4.18 -5.69
N ASP A 55 13.86 -2.96 -6.23
CA ASP A 55 14.56 -1.79 -5.71
C ASP A 55 13.60 -0.69 -5.20
N TRP A 56 12.29 -0.98 -5.16
CA TRP A 56 11.26 -0.02 -4.74
C TRP A 56 11.18 0.15 -3.22
N LEU A 57 11.49 -0.91 -2.49
CA LEU A 57 11.64 -0.93 -1.04
C LEU A 57 13.09 -1.17 -0.67
N ASP A 58 13.54 -0.77 0.50
CA ASP A 58 14.89 -1.10 0.96
C ASP A 58 14.91 -2.53 1.54
N LYS A 59 16.07 -3.21 1.44
CA LYS A 59 16.24 -4.60 1.91
C LYS A 59 16.23 -4.73 3.42
N GLU A 60 16.91 -3.81 4.08
CA GLU A 60 16.93 -3.72 5.53
C GLU A 60 15.68 -2.96 5.96
N ASP A 61 15.05 -3.41 7.05
CA ASP A 61 13.97 -2.65 7.65
C ASP A 61 14.56 -1.38 8.27
N VAL A 62 14.59 -0.30 7.49
CA VAL A 62 15.18 0.99 7.90
C VAL A 62 14.23 1.73 8.86
N SER A 63 13.05 1.20 9.13
CA SER A 63 11.99 1.87 9.87
C SER A 63 11.89 1.40 11.33
N THR A 64 11.64 2.37 12.18
CA THR A 64 11.31 2.29 13.62
C THR A 64 10.25 1.23 13.96
N THR A 65 10.19 0.81 15.22
CA THR A 65 9.12 -0.05 15.77
C THR A 65 7.75 0.27 15.17
N VAL A 66 7.21 -0.66 14.37
CA VAL A 66 5.87 -0.55 13.78
C VAL A 66 4.87 -0.27 14.90
N LYS A 67 4.09 0.79 14.73
CA LYS A 67 3.06 1.18 15.69
C LYS A 67 1.71 0.65 15.24
N LEU A 68 1.20 -0.33 15.98
CA LEU A 68 -0.13 -0.90 15.79
C LEU A 68 -1.19 -0.01 16.44
N ASN A 69 -2.21 0.38 15.66
CA ASN A 69 -3.47 0.91 16.14
C ASN A 69 -4.58 -0.07 15.73
N GLU A 70 -5.11 -0.81 16.69
CA GLU A 70 -6.21 -1.74 16.47
C GLU A 70 -7.55 -1.01 16.57
N PHE A 71 -8.40 -1.16 15.56
CA PHE A 71 -9.74 -0.57 15.57
C PHE A 71 -10.74 -1.49 16.25
N GLU A 72 -11.97 -1.00 16.47
CA GLU A 72 -13.03 -1.82 17.07
C GLU A 72 -13.19 -3.14 16.29
N GLY A 73 -13.05 -4.26 17.01
CA GLY A 73 -13.10 -5.63 16.48
C GLY A 73 -11.82 -6.11 15.77
N GLY A 74 -10.78 -5.29 15.66
CA GLY A 74 -9.52 -5.65 15.02
C GLY A 74 -9.71 -6.18 13.59
N LEU A 75 -8.97 -7.22 13.23
CA LEU A 75 -9.12 -7.89 11.92
C LEU A 75 -10.52 -8.51 11.70
N ASP A 76 -11.28 -8.79 12.76
CA ASP A 76 -12.69 -9.23 12.75
C ASP A 76 -13.67 -8.06 12.87
N GLY A 77 -13.22 -6.83 12.61
CA GLY A 77 -14.02 -5.62 12.64
C GLY A 77 -13.58 -4.63 11.55
N TYR A 78 -13.16 -3.43 11.96
CA TYR A 78 -12.73 -2.39 11.02
C TYR A 78 -11.26 -2.51 10.57
N GLY A 79 -10.55 -3.52 11.05
CA GLY A 79 -9.17 -3.80 10.70
C GLY A 79 -8.14 -3.24 11.68
N ILE A 80 -6.91 -3.22 11.23
CA ILE A 80 -5.75 -2.69 11.97
C ILE A 80 -5.03 -1.65 11.12
N PHE A 81 -4.45 -0.65 11.77
CA PHE A 81 -3.67 0.41 11.14
C PHE A 81 -2.25 0.45 11.70
N LEU A 82 -1.29 0.17 10.83
CA LEU A 82 0.13 0.10 11.15
C LEU A 82 0.82 1.37 10.64
N GLU A 83 1.47 2.11 11.53
CA GLU A 83 2.32 3.24 11.16
C GLU A 83 3.79 2.80 11.06
N ASN A 84 4.58 3.54 10.27
CA ASN A 84 6.01 3.31 10.05
C ASN A 84 6.34 1.96 9.40
N VAL A 85 5.49 1.45 8.49
CA VAL A 85 5.78 0.22 7.74
C VAL A 85 6.68 0.48 6.54
N LEU A 86 6.47 1.60 5.84
CA LEU A 86 7.38 2.11 4.81
C LEU A 86 7.96 3.44 5.26
N THR A 87 9.16 3.75 4.80
CA THR A 87 9.74 5.09 4.95
C THR A 87 9.15 6.04 3.90
N ARG A 88 9.23 7.36 4.16
CA ARG A 88 8.84 8.36 3.17
C ARG A 88 9.70 8.33 1.92
N ASP A 89 10.97 7.93 2.04
CA ASP A 89 11.87 7.72 0.89
C ASP A 89 11.42 6.55 0.00
N GLU A 90 10.95 5.45 0.59
CA GLU A 90 10.33 4.35 -0.14
C GLU A 90 9.03 4.79 -0.81
N CYS A 91 8.17 5.51 -0.09
CA CYS A 91 6.95 6.06 -0.66
C CYS A 91 7.23 6.99 -1.85
N LYS A 92 8.22 7.90 -1.72
CA LYS A 92 8.69 8.76 -2.80
C LYS A 92 9.17 7.95 -4.01
N ARG A 93 9.95 6.89 -3.77
CA ARG A 93 10.43 5.98 -4.83
C ARG A 93 9.27 5.33 -5.57
N ILE A 94 8.33 4.72 -4.83
CA ILE A 94 7.13 4.10 -5.41
C ILE A 94 6.35 5.11 -6.25
N ILE A 95 6.05 6.31 -5.72
CA ILE A 95 5.35 7.36 -6.46
C ILE A 95 6.09 7.71 -7.76
N THR A 96 7.41 7.87 -7.69
CA THR A 96 8.23 8.24 -8.86
C THR A 96 8.18 7.16 -9.94
N GLU A 97 8.33 5.90 -9.55
CA GLU A 97 8.30 4.75 -10.46
C GLU A 97 6.92 4.58 -11.10
N THR A 98 5.83 4.77 -10.34
CA THR A 98 4.47 4.63 -10.88
C THR A 98 4.04 5.83 -11.72
N GLU A 99 4.47 7.05 -11.39
CA GLU A 99 4.27 8.24 -12.23
C GLU A 99 5.01 8.12 -13.57
N ALA A 100 6.20 7.51 -13.60
CA ALA A 100 6.93 7.25 -14.83
C ALA A 100 6.21 6.27 -15.78
N ILE A 101 5.39 5.37 -15.24
CA ILE A 101 4.51 4.49 -16.03
C ILE A 101 3.29 5.27 -16.54
N GLY A 102 2.74 6.14 -15.70
CA GLY A 102 1.58 6.99 -16.00
C GLY A 102 0.29 6.48 -15.38
N TYR A 103 -0.51 7.41 -14.86
CA TYR A 103 -1.83 7.16 -14.28
C TYR A 103 -2.93 7.57 -15.27
N GLY A 104 -3.95 6.72 -15.42
CA GLY A 104 -5.09 7.01 -16.29
C GLY A 104 -6.43 6.71 -15.62
N HIS A 105 -7.51 7.32 -16.11
CA HIS A 105 -8.83 7.09 -15.57
C HIS A 105 -9.39 5.75 -16.07
N LEU A 106 -10.13 5.05 -15.22
CA LEU A 106 -11.03 3.99 -15.71
C LEU A 106 -12.04 4.66 -16.64
N GLY A 107 -12.11 4.25 -17.91
CA GLY A 107 -13.00 4.84 -18.91
C GLY A 107 -14.48 4.90 -18.48
N LYS A 108 -15.37 5.43 -19.33
CA LYS A 108 -16.84 5.50 -19.06
C LYS A 108 -17.54 4.13 -18.87
N GLY A 109 -16.82 3.01 -18.77
CA GLY A 109 -17.36 1.66 -18.72
C GLY A 109 -17.76 1.18 -17.31
N GLY A 110 -18.96 0.59 -17.22
CA GLY A 110 -19.46 -0.27 -16.14
C GLY A 110 -19.96 0.45 -14.88
N THR A 111 -19.12 1.26 -14.24
CA THR A 111 -19.43 1.87 -12.93
C THR A 111 -19.35 3.40 -12.91
N GLY A 112 -18.88 4.02 -14.01
CA GLY A 112 -18.83 5.48 -14.18
C GLY A 112 -17.89 6.21 -13.20
N THR A 113 -17.64 7.49 -13.49
CA THR A 113 -16.90 8.43 -12.62
C THR A 113 -17.56 8.61 -11.25
N ALA A 114 -18.87 8.29 -11.14
CA ALA A 114 -19.62 8.33 -9.89
C ALA A 114 -19.23 7.24 -8.89
N TYR A 115 -18.71 6.09 -9.35
CA TYR A 115 -18.27 5.01 -8.47
C TYR A 115 -16.79 5.14 -8.10
N ARG A 116 -15.92 5.43 -9.08
CA ARG A 116 -14.47 5.59 -8.91
C ARG A 116 -13.98 6.81 -9.67
N GLY A 117 -13.66 7.88 -8.96
CA GLY A 117 -13.16 9.11 -9.57
C GLY A 117 -11.66 9.12 -9.81
N ASN A 118 -10.92 8.14 -9.26
CA ASN A 118 -9.46 8.14 -9.24
C ASN A 118 -8.83 7.70 -10.56
N HIS A 119 -7.60 8.16 -10.79
CA HIS A 119 -6.71 7.58 -11.77
C HIS A 119 -6.03 6.35 -11.20
N ARG A 120 -5.65 5.43 -12.08
CA ARG A 120 -5.05 4.16 -11.70
C ARG A 120 -3.89 3.81 -12.62
N VAL A 121 -2.95 3.05 -12.06
CA VAL A 121 -1.99 2.22 -12.78
C VAL A 121 -1.89 0.88 -12.06
N GLN A 122 -1.67 -0.18 -12.81
CA GLN A 122 -1.49 -1.52 -12.27
C GLN A 122 -0.15 -2.07 -12.73
N VAL A 123 0.58 -2.70 -11.81
CA VAL A 123 1.84 -3.37 -12.14
C VAL A 123 1.82 -4.79 -11.60
N ASP A 124 2.43 -5.70 -12.36
CA ASP A 124 2.71 -7.07 -11.96
C ASP A 124 4.21 -7.14 -11.59
N ASP A 125 4.51 -7.35 -10.32
CA ASP A 125 5.88 -7.56 -9.85
C ASP A 125 6.38 -8.93 -10.33
N THR A 126 7.34 -8.89 -11.23
CA THR A 126 7.92 -10.08 -11.85
C THR A 126 8.94 -10.79 -10.97
N ASP A 127 9.49 -10.11 -9.96
CA ASP A 127 10.47 -10.68 -9.04
C ASP A 127 9.82 -11.23 -7.76
N GLY A 128 8.64 -10.74 -7.39
CA GLY A 128 7.95 -11.08 -6.13
C GLY A 128 8.54 -10.42 -4.88
N VAL A 129 9.68 -9.75 -5.02
CA VAL A 129 10.47 -9.16 -3.93
C VAL A 129 9.70 -8.07 -3.17
N MET A 130 8.84 -7.31 -3.86
CA MET A 130 8.03 -6.30 -3.17
C MET A 130 7.04 -6.96 -2.20
N GLY A 131 6.46 -8.09 -2.60
CA GLY A 131 5.52 -8.86 -1.80
C GLY A 131 6.19 -9.48 -0.58
N GLU A 132 7.36 -10.07 -0.76
CA GLU A 132 8.17 -10.63 0.32
C GLU A 132 8.51 -9.55 1.36
N ARG A 133 9.00 -8.39 0.93
CA ARG A 133 9.37 -7.30 1.85
C ARG A 133 8.19 -6.72 2.61
N ILE A 134 7.05 -6.51 1.93
CA ILE A 134 5.83 -6.05 2.60
C ILE A 134 5.39 -7.08 3.64
N TRP A 135 5.39 -8.37 3.27
CA TRP A 135 5.00 -9.44 4.18
C TRP A 135 5.89 -9.50 5.42
N GLU A 136 7.22 -9.46 5.26
CA GLU A 136 8.14 -9.48 6.39
C GLU A 136 7.86 -8.38 7.42
N ARG A 137 7.41 -7.20 6.97
CA ARG A 137 7.08 -6.06 7.85
C ARG A 137 5.71 -6.16 8.52
N ILE A 138 4.75 -6.90 7.95
CA ILE A 138 3.37 -6.97 8.45
C ILE A 138 2.96 -8.33 9.01
N LYS A 139 3.72 -9.40 8.76
CA LYS A 139 3.35 -10.80 9.10
C LYS A 139 3.06 -11.02 10.58
N ALA A 140 3.67 -10.25 11.47
CA ALA A 140 3.44 -10.34 12.91
C ALA A 140 2.02 -9.90 13.33
N TYR A 141 1.30 -9.20 12.44
CA TYR A 141 -0.03 -8.63 12.71
C TYR A 141 -1.15 -9.31 11.93
N ILE A 142 -0.82 -10.29 11.09
CA ILE A 142 -1.78 -10.99 10.22
C ILE A 142 -1.67 -12.49 10.53
N PRO A 143 -2.78 -13.21 10.76
CA PRO A 143 -2.72 -14.62 11.07
C PRO A 143 -2.18 -15.42 9.87
N GLU A 144 -1.11 -16.20 10.07
CA GLU A 144 -0.63 -17.14 9.06
C GLU A 144 -1.64 -18.26 8.78
N VAL A 145 -2.53 -18.54 9.74
CA VAL A 145 -3.63 -19.50 9.61
C VAL A 145 -4.92 -18.82 10.03
N GLU A 146 -5.84 -18.68 9.08
CA GLU A 146 -7.16 -18.09 9.25
C GLU A 146 -8.24 -19.18 9.24
N ARG A 147 -9.28 -18.99 10.06
CA ARG A 147 -10.47 -19.86 10.06
C ARG A 147 -11.69 -19.00 9.82
N LEU A 148 -12.27 -19.15 8.63
CA LEU A 148 -13.50 -18.46 8.29
C LEU A 148 -14.69 -19.20 8.92
N PRO A 149 -15.65 -18.49 9.53
CA PRO A 149 -16.91 -19.08 9.95
C PRO A 149 -17.61 -19.79 8.79
N ASP A 150 -18.26 -20.91 9.13
CA ASP A 150 -19.02 -21.74 8.19
C ASP A 150 -18.20 -22.44 7.08
N GLU A 151 -16.87 -22.38 7.14
CA GLU A 151 -15.95 -23.12 6.26
C GLU A 151 -15.23 -24.22 7.05
N GLU A 152 -15.22 -25.46 6.51
CA GLU A 152 -14.44 -26.55 7.10
C GLU A 152 -12.95 -26.40 6.74
N GLY A 153 -12.07 -26.66 7.71
CA GLY A 153 -10.61 -26.60 7.51
C GLY A 153 -10.00 -25.24 7.84
N SER A 154 -8.85 -24.95 7.22
CA SER A 154 -8.08 -23.72 7.50
C SER A 154 -7.55 -23.08 6.23
N PHE A 155 -7.45 -21.76 6.26
CA PHE A 155 -6.81 -20.97 5.22
C PHE A 155 -5.39 -20.67 5.68
N VAL A 156 -4.39 -21.18 4.99
CA VAL A 156 -2.97 -20.97 5.32
C VAL A 156 -2.37 -19.94 4.38
N TYR A 157 -1.59 -19.00 4.91
CA TYR A 157 -0.86 -18.00 4.13
C TYR A 157 -0.18 -18.65 2.93
N HIS A 158 -0.41 -18.06 1.75
CA HIS A 158 0.11 -18.55 0.48
C HIS A 158 1.08 -17.56 -0.17
N GLY A 159 0.84 -16.25 0.02
CA GLY A 159 1.68 -15.19 -0.56
C GLY A 159 0.98 -13.84 -0.53
N MET A 160 1.70 -12.80 -0.97
CA MET A 160 1.10 -11.50 -1.30
C MET A 160 0.64 -11.48 -2.77
N ASN A 161 -0.38 -10.69 -3.07
CA ASN A 161 -0.78 -10.43 -4.46
C ASN A 161 0.33 -9.69 -5.21
N SER A 162 0.87 -10.32 -6.26
CA SER A 162 1.92 -9.73 -7.11
C SER A 162 1.40 -8.66 -8.07
N ARG A 163 0.08 -8.50 -8.21
CA ARG A 163 -0.55 -7.39 -8.91
C ARG A 163 -0.87 -6.25 -7.95
N TYR A 164 -0.07 -5.20 -8.02
CA TYR A 164 -0.26 -3.98 -7.25
C TYR A 164 -1.13 -2.98 -8.01
N ARG A 165 -2.07 -2.38 -7.29
CA ARG A 165 -2.98 -1.38 -7.83
C ARG A 165 -2.68 -0.05 -7.17
N PHE A 166 -2.24 0.92 -7.96
CA PHE A 166 -1.96 2.26 -7.47
C PHE A 166 -3.06 3.20 -7.89
N ALA A 167 -3.62 3.92 -6.95
CA ALA A 167 -4.64 4.94 -7.17
C ALA A 167 -4.08 6.32 -6.87
N LYS A 168 -4.35 7.27 -7.77
CA LYS A 168 -4.06 8.68 -7.64
C LYS A 168 -5.37 9.46 -7.64
N TYR A 169 -5.55 10.32 -6.65
CA TYR A 169 -6.75 11.14 -6.50
C TYR A 169 -6.36 12.62 -6.59
N PHE A 170 -7.13 13.37 -7.35
CA PHE A 170 -7.10 14.83 -7.41
C PHE A 170 -8.27 15.43 -6.61
N ALA A 171 -8.22 16.75 -6.40
CA ALA A 171 -9.32 17.47 -5.77
C ALA A 171 -10.68 17.17 -6.45
N GLY A 172 -11.71 16.96 -5.64
CA GLY A 172 -13.06 16.55 -6.06
C GLY A 172 -13.23 15.05 -6.27
N GLN A 173 -12.16 14.25 -6.27
CA GLN A 173 -12.23 12.81 -6.45
C GLN A 173 -12.34 12.07 -5.13
N GLY A 174 -12.99 10.91 -5.17
CA GLY A 174 -13.07 9.95 -4.08
C GLY A 174 -13.39 8.56 -4.62
N PHE A 175 -13.75 7.65 -3.71
CA PHE A 175 -14.17 6.30 -4.06
C PHE A 175 -15.44 5.97 -3.30
N ALA A 176 -16.51 5.64 -4.03
CA ALA A 176 -17.82 5.34 -3.47
C ALA A 176 -17.80 4.19 -2.45
N LEU A 177 -18.81 4.19 -1.58
CA LEU A 177 -19.04 3.20 -0.55
C LEU A 177 -19.11 1.76 -1.12
N HIS A 178 -18.33 0.85 -0.55
CA HIS A 178 -18.23 -0.53 -1.02
C HIS A 178 -17.71 -1.49 0.07
N LYS A 179 -17.64 -2.77 -0.30
CA LYS A 179 -16.79 -3.79 0.33
C LYS A 179 -15.84 -4.33 -0.72
N ASP A 180 -14.60 -4.60 -0.32
CA ASP A 180 -13.63 -5.23 -1.22
C ASP A 180 -13.99 -6.70 -1.42
N LYS A 181 -13.89 -7.16 -2.68
CA LYS A 181 -14.14 -8.56 -3.05
C LYS A 181 -12.82 -9.33 -3.06
N PRO A 182 -12.83 -10.63 -2.72
CA PRO A 182 -11.66 -11.48 -2.87
C PRO A 182 -11.24 -11.58 -4.34
N THR A 183 -9.93 -11.68 -4.56
CA THR A 183 -9.39 -12.19 -5.82
C THR A 183 -9.35 -13.72 -5.71
N ILE A 184 -10.07 -14.40 -6.59
CA ILE A 184 -10.08 -15.87 -6.69
C ILE A 184 -9.08 -16.28 -7.77
N TYR A 185 -8.06 -17.05 -7.40
CA TYR A 185 -7.03 -17.56 -8.31
C TYR A 185 -7.36 -18.98 -8.75
N GLU A 186 -7.65 -19.83 -7.77
CA GLU A 186 -8.04 -21.22 -7.93
C GLU A 186 -9.16 -21.52 -6.91
N LYS A 187 -9.77 -22.69 -7.02
CA LYS A 187 -10.85 -23.10 -6.10
C LYS A 187 -10.42 -23.03 -4.64
N GLU A 188 -9.19 -23.42 -4.34
CA GLU A 188 -8.62 -23.42 -2.99
C GLU A 188 -7.70 -22.21 -2.73
N ILE A 189 -7.53 -21.26 -3.65
CA ILE A 189 -6.58 -20.14 -3.49
C ILE A 189 -7.29 -18.80 -3.74
N CYS A 190 -7.39 -17.98 -2.69
CA CYS A 190 -8.03 -16.68 -2.74
C CYS A 190 -7.39 -15.67 -1.78
N SER A 191 -7.65 -14.38 -1.99
CA SER A 191 -7.29 -13.36 -1.01
C SER A 191 -8.35 -13.23 0.08
N ILE A 192 -7.89 -12.98 1.32
CA ILE A 192 -8.77 -12.75 2.49
C ILE A 192 -8.65 -11.32 3.00
N TYR A 193 -7.46 -10.74 2.96
CA TYR A 193 -7.20 -9.40 3.51
C TYR A 193 -6.83 -8.42 2.40
N THR A 194 -7.46 -7.24 2.43
CA THR A 194 -6.98 -6.06 1.70
C THR A 194 -5.83 -5.44 2.49
N VAL A 195 -4.78 -5.01 1.79
CA VAL A 195 -3.66 -4.23 2.32
C VAL A 195 -3.56 -2.91 1.56
N ASN A 196 -4.00 -1.83 2.20
CA ASN A 196 -3.94 -0.47 1.68
C ASN A 196 -2.72 0.25 2.27
N ILE A 197 -1.81 0.72 1.43
CA ILE A 197 -0.57 1.41 1.81
C ILE A 197 -0.67 2.86 1.36
N TYR A 198 -0.62 3.80 2.30
CA TYR A 198 -0.73 5.23 2.02
C TYR A 198 0.64 5.80 1.66
N LEU A 199 0.78 6.40 0.48
CA LEU A 199 2.08 6.79 -0.06
C LEU A 199 2.42 8.27 0.17
N ASN A 200 1.48 9.10 0.59
CA ASN A 200 1.75 10.46 1.01
C ASN A 200 0.86 10.86 2.19
N ASP A 201 1.32 11.88 2.90
CA ASP A 201 0.59 12.47 4.02
C ASP A 201 -0.61 13.29 3.52
N LEU A 202 -1.66 13.38 4.33
CA LEU A 202 -2.82 14.24 4.10
C LEU A 202 -3.16 14.99 5.39
N THR A 203 -3.47 16.28 5.27
CA THR A 203 -4.06 17.04 6.38
C THR A 203 -5.55 16.71 6.53
N GLU A 204 -6.13 17.03 7.69
CA GLU A 204 -7.56 16.80 7.92
C GLU A 204 -8.43 17.63 6.93
N GLU A 205 -8.01 18.85 6.60
CA GLU A 205 -8.71 19.75 5.68
C GLU A 205 -8.69 19.25 4.23
N GLN A 206 -7.64 18.50 3.85
CA GLN A 206 -7.58 17.88 2.53
C GLN A 206 -8.62 16.75 2.39
N GLY A 207 -9.06 16.12 3.48
CA GLY A 207 -9.98 14.99 3.41
C GLY A 207 -9.32 13.77 2.75
N GLY A 208 -10.03 13.07 1.86
CA GLY A 208 -9.44 11.97 1.08
C GLY A 208 -9.16 10.66 1.83
N ARG A 209 -9.36 10.60 3.15
CA ARG A 209 -9.04 9.41 3.99
C ARG A 209 -9.97 8.22 3.72
N THR A 210 -9.55 7.02 4.10
CA THR A 210 -10.43 5.84 4.09
C THR A 210 -11.41 5.97 5.24
N ARG A 211 -12.70 5.80 4.98
CA ARG A 211 -13.75 5.97 6.00
C ARG A 211 -14.57 4.70 6.11
N PHE A 212 -14.91 4.32 7.33
CA PHE A 212 -15.69 3.12 7.63
C PHE A 212 -17.10 3.48 8.09
N PHE A 213 -18.06 2.61 7.78
CA PHE A 213 -19.47 2.82 8.04
C PHE A 213 -20.13 1.56 8.60
N LYS A 214 -21.19 1.74 9.39
CA LYS A 214 -21.96 0.61 9.95
C LYS A 214 -22.72 -0.19 8.90
N SER A 215 -23.10 0.43 7.78
CA SER A 215 -23.86 -0.24 6.73
C SER A 215 -23.69 0.40 5.35
N MET A 216 -24.06 -0.36 4.32
CA MET A 216 -24.06 0.07 2.92
C MET A 216 -25.11 1.16 2.60
N MET A 217 -25.95 1.55 3.56
CA MET A 217 -27.00 2.55 3.32
C MET A 217 -26.45 3.97 3.18
N GLY A 218 -25.20 4.24 3.60
CA GLY A 218 -24.47 5.48 3.30
C GLY A 218 -25.06 6.79 3.81
N LYS A 219 -26.13 6.74 4.64
CA LYS A 219 -26.83 7.92 5.19
C LYS A 219 -26.29 8.38 6.55
N GLN A 220 -25.24 7.75 7.05
CA GLN A 220 -24.69 8.00 8.39
C GLN A 220 -23.27 8.53 8.26
N ASP A 221 -22.86 9.30 9.27
CA ASP A 221 -21.47 9.71 9.42
C ASP A 221 -20.54 8.49 9.54
N PRO A 222 -19.29 8.60 9.07
CA PRO A 222 -18.33 7.53 9.23
C PRO A 222 -18.07 7.28 10.72
N VAL A 223 -17.95 6.01 11.11
CA VAL A 223 -17.64 5.62 12.49
C VAL A 223 -16.15 5.71 12.80
N LEU A 224 -15.32 5.70 11.75
CA LEU A 224 -13.88 5.66 11.84
C LEU A 224 -13.28 6.17 10.52
N THR A 225 -12.12 6.83 10.62
CA THR A 225 -11.30 7.22 9.48
C THR A 225 -9.87 6.71 9.65
N ALA A 226 -9.21 6.36 8.56
CA ALA A 226 -7.86 5.82 8.55
C ALA A 226 -7.06 6.33 7.33
N GLY A 227 -5.72 6.31 7.44
CA GLY A 227 -4.80 6.78 6.41
C GLY A 227 -4.39 8.25 6.57
N GLY A 228 -3.74 8.79 5.54
CA GLY A 228 -3.19 10.16 5.54
C GLY A 228 -1.83 10.29 6.20
N ILE A 229 -1.14 9.18 6.46
CA ILE A 229 0.23 9.15 6.97
C ILE A 229 1.06 8.35 5.97
N ALA A 230 2.08 8.96 5.38
CA ALA A 230 2.94 8.29 4.41
C ALA A 230 3.62 7.07 5.05
N GLY A 231 3.58 5.94 4.34
CA GLY A 231 4.15 4.66 4.74
C GLY A 231 3.34 3.87 5.78
N SER A 232 2.15 4.36 6.13
CA SER A 232 1.19 3.59 6.94
C SER A 232 0.42 2.56 6.11
N VAL A 233 -0.05 1.51 6.79
CA VAL A 233 -0.77 0.38 6.19
C VAL A 233 -2.06 0.12 6.93
N LEU A 234 -3.17 0.04 6.20
CA LEU A 234 -4.48 -0.38 6.69
C LEU A 234 -4.78 -1.80 6.19
N ILE A 235 -5.09 -2.71 7.11
CA ILE A 235 -5.39 -4.12 6.81
C ILE A 235 -6.78 -4.46 7.33
N PHE A 236 -7.64 -5.02 6.47
CA PHE A 236 -8.99 -5.47 6.85
C PHE A 236 -9.49 -6.62 5.96
N LYS A 237 -10.50 -7.35 6.44
CA LYS A 237 -11.09 -8.51 5.76
C LYS A 237 -11.93 -8.13 4.52
N GLN A 238 -11.78 -8.91 3.46
CA GLN A 238 -12.58 -8.84 2.23
C GLN A 238 -13.90 -9.58 2.38
N SER A 239 -14.84 -9.36 1.46
CA SER A 239 -16.23 -9.81 1.56
C SER A 239 -16.45 -11.33 1.60
N LEU A 240 -15.39 -12.12 1.45
CA LEU A 240 -15.42 -13.57 1.65
C LEU A 240 -15.53 -13.92 3.14
N ALA A 241 -14.94 -13.10 4.00
CA ALA A 241 -14.98 -13.31 5.43
C ALA A 241 -16.14 -12.51 6.05
N PRO A 242 -16.72 -13.02 7.14
CA PRO A 242 -17.59 -12.20 7.96
C PRO A 242 -16.84 -10.96 8.45
N PHE A 243 -17.60 -9.97 8.86
CA PHE A 243 -17.07 -8.71 9.38
C PHE A 243 -16.30 -7.83 8.37
N SER A 244 -16.30 -8.18 7.07
CA SER A 244 -15.75 -7.30 6.04
C SER A 244 -16.37 -5.89 6.13
N PRO A 245 -15.56 -4.86 6.41
CA PRO A 245 -16.07 -3.56 6.78
C PRO A 245 -16.54 -2.79 5.54
N VAL A 246 -17.68 -2.11 5.69
CA VAL A 246 -18.17 -1.17 4.67
C VAL A 246 -17.32 0.08 4.74
N HIS A 247 -16.75 0.48 3.61
CA HIS A 247 -15.83 1.60 3.56
C HIS A 247 -15.88 2.36 2.24
N ASP A 248 -15.32 3.57 2.27
CA ASP A 248 -15.16 4.42 1.10
C ASP A 248 -13.82 5.17 1.13
N GLY A 249 -13.51 5.86 0.04
CA GLY A 249 -12.48 6.89 0.01
C GLY A 249 -13.16 8.24 0.03
N GLY A 250 -12.99 9.00 1.11
CA GLY A 250 -13.53 10.35 1.23
C GLY A 250 -13.10 11.25 0.07
N ILE A 251 -13.87 12.31 -0.18
CA ILE A 251 -13.52 13.30 -1.20
C ILE A 251 -12.23 13.99 -0.78
N LEU A 252 -11.26 14.05 -1.70
CA LEU A 252 -10.10 14.89 -1.57
C LEU A 252 -10.50 16.33 -1.93
N HIS A 253 -10.30 17.29 -1.05
CA HIS A 253 -10.70 18.69 -1.26
C HIS A 253 -9.61 19.52 -1.93
N SER A 254 -8.33 19.19 -1.72
CA SER A 254 -7.17 19.86 -2.33
C SER A 254 -5.95 18.94 -2.37
N GLY A 255 -4.96 19.27 -3.19
CA GLY A 255 -3.74 18.48 -3.36
C GLY A 255 -3.93 17.21 -4.20
N VAL A 256 -3.05 16.24 -3.97
CA VAL A 256 -3.08 14.91 -4.59
C VAL A 256 -2.91 13.84 -3.51
N LYS A 257 -3.59 12.71 -3.67
CA LYS A 257 -3.44 11.53 -2.80
C LYS A 257 -2.97 10.33 -3.61
N TYR A 258 -2.00 9.60 -3.07
CA TYR A 258 -1.53 8.31 -3.58
C TYR A 258 -1.85 7.17 -2.60
N LEU A 259 -2.38 6.09 -3.16
CA LEU A 259 -2.69 4.87 -2.43
C LEU A 259 -2.20 3.66 -3.25
N MET A 260 -1.49 2.75 -2.61
CA MET A 260 -1.16 1.45 -3.16
C MET A 260 -2.04 0.39 -2.50
N ARG A 261 -2.54 -0.57 -3.27
CA ARG A 261 -3.31 -1.70 -2.77
C ARG A 261 -2.76 -3.02 -3.27
N THR A 262 -2.63 -3.96 -2.34
CA THR A 262 -2.39 -5.39 -2.58
C THR A 262 -3.30 -6.21 -1.65
N ASP A 263 -3.17 -7.53 -1.69
CA ASP A 263 -3.96 -8.46 -0.90
C ASP A 263 -3.08 -9.56 -0.31
N VAL A 264 -3.49 -10.12 0.84
CA VAL A 264 -2.88 -11.34 1.39
C VAL A 264 -3.64 -12.55 0.87
N ILE A 265 -2.93 -13.45 0.20
CA ILE A 265 -3.45 -14.67 -0.43
C ILE A 265 -3.31 -15.83 0.55
N TYR A 266 -4.36 -16.63 0.63
CA TYR A 266 -4.42 -17.85 1.41
C TYR A 266 -4.77 -19.04 0.52
N LYS A 267 -4.32 -20.20 0.95
CA LYS A 267 -4.69 -21.50 0.41
C LYS A 267 -5.53 -22.27 1.42
N HIS A 268 -6.73 -22.63 1.03
CA HIS A 268 -7.61 -23.52 1.78
C HIS A 268 -7.00 -24.92 1.88
N LYS A 269 -6.97 -25.46 3.08
CA LYS A 269 -6.58 -26.82 3.41
C LYS A 269 -7.73 -27.45 4.18
N THR A 270 -8.30 -28.51 3.64
CA THR A 270 -9.17 -29.39 4.42
C THR A 270 -8.33 -30.06 5.50
N ASP A 271 -8.80 -30.04 6.73
CA ASP A 271 -8.18 -30.85 7.78
C ASP A 271 -8.35 -32.31 7.36
N SER A 272 -7.24 -33.00 7.08
CA SER A 272 -7.31 -34.43 6.75
C SER A 272 -7.91 -35.14 7.94
N THR A 273 -9.13 -35.63 7.80
CA THR A 273 -9.70 -36.63 8.71
C THR A 273 -8.72 -37.78 8.74
N SER A 274 -8.09 -38.01 9.89
CA SER A 274 -7.39 -39.25 10.15
C SER A 274 -8.42 -40.37 9.99
N GLU A 275 -8.37 -41.10 8.88
CA GLU A 275 -9.03 -42.39 8.77
C GLU A 275 -8.53 -43.25 9.93
N LYS A 276 -9.44 -43.60 10.83
CA LYS A 276 -9.27 -44.65 11.83
C LYS A 276 -9.98 -45.90 11.34
#